data_AF-A0AAE7TIA6-F1
#
_entry.id   AF-A0AAE7TIA6-F1
#
_cell.length_a   1.000
_cell.length_b   1.000
_cell.length_c   1.000
_cell.angle_alpha   90.00
_cell.angle_beta   90.00
_cell.angle_gamma   90.00
#
_symmetry.space_group_name_H-M   'P 1'
#
loop_
_entity.id
_entity.type
_entity.pdbx_description
1 polymer ?
#
loop_
_entity_poly.entity_id
_entity_poly.type
_entity_poly.pdbx_seq_one_letter_code
_entity_poly.pdbx_strand_id
1 'polypeptide(L)'
;MPSAKTNLIIALAVGALISATLLALEQPTDYALLSLEWPGVSAAYLFWGAVGGSASAGIAISWLVNALCYGLGAFAILSVLKLLIPAKA
;
A
#
# COMPACT_ATOMS: atom_id res chain seq x y z
N MET A 1 12.30 -17.07 13.61
CA MET A 1 11.32 -16.38 12.73
C MET A 1 10.91 -15.07 13.38
N PRO A 2 10.76 -13.96 12.63
CA PRO A 2 10.30 -12.69 13.19
C PRO A 2 8.91 -12.85 13.83
N SER A 3 8.61 -12.05 14.84
CA SER A 3 7.29 -12.05 15.50
C SER A 3 6.19 -11.61 14.51
N ALA A 4 4.92 -11.93 14.79
CA ALA A 4 3.80 -11.44 13.98
C ALA A 4 3.79 -9.91 13.89
N LYS A 5 4.17 -9.24 14.99
CA LYS A 5 4.36 -7.78 15.04
C LYS A 5 5.45 -7.31 14.08
N THR A 6 6.58 -8.00 14.05
CA THR A 6 7.70 -7.68 13.16
C THR A 6 7.30 -7.86 11.69
N ASN A 7 6.61 -8.96 11.36
CA ASN A 7 6.11 -9.19 9.99
C ASN A 7 5.11 -8.11 9.56
N LEU A 8 4.23 -7.66 10.46
CA LEU A 8 3.29 -6.58 10.19
C LEU A 8 4.02 -5.27 9.90
N ILE A 9 5.02 -4.90 10.71
CA ILE A 9 5.82 -3.68 10.50
C ILE A 9 6.55 -3.74 9.16
N ILE A 10 7.19 -4.88 8.84
CA ILE A 10 7.86 -5.06 7.55
C ILE A 10 6.87 -4.91 6.40
N ALA A 11 5.72 -5.56 6.50
CA ALA A 11 4.71 -5.51 5.46
C ALA A 11 4.16 -4.09 5.23
N LEU A 12 3.88 -3.35 6.30
CA LEU A 12 3.47 -1.95 6.21
C LEU A 12 4.57 -1.06 5.59
N ALA A 13 5.83 -1.29 5.95
CA ALA A 13 6.96 -0.56 5.36
C ALA A 13 7.08 -0.83 3.86
N VAL A 14 6.94 -2.09 3.43
CA VAL A 14 6.92 -2.45 2.00
C VAL A 14 5.75 -1.78 1.28
N GLY A 15 4.55 -1.81 1.86
CA GLY A 15 3.38 -1.15 1.29
C GLY A 15 3.58 0.36 1.11
N ALA A 16 4.09 1.03 2.14
CA ALA A 16 4.40 2.46 2.08
C ALA A 16 5.45 2.79 1.02
N LEU A 17 6.49 1.96 0.88
CA LEU A 17 7.51 2.13 -0.16
C LEU A 17 6.94 1.97 -1.57
N ILE A 18 6.10 0.96 -1.79
CA ILE A 18 5.44 0.74 -3.10
C ILE A 18 4.58 1.95 -3.43
N SER A 19 3.72 2.39 -2.51
CA SER A 19 2.84 3.54 -2.76
C SER A 19 3.63 4.85 -2.96
N ALA A 20 4.70 5.09 -2.20
CA ALA A 20 5.56 6.25 -2.43
C ALA A 20 6.28 6.20 -3.79
N THR A 21 6.68 5.00 -4.23
CA THR A 21 7.32 4.81 -5.54
C THR A 21 6.33 5.07 -6.67
N LEU A 22 5.09 4.59 -6.56
CA LEU A 22 4.05 4.85 -7.55
C LEU A 22 3.76 6.34 -7.66
N LEU A 23 3.57 7.02 -6.53
CA LEU A 23 3.38 8.48 -6.48
C LEU A 23 4.54 9.24 -7.13
N ALA A 24 5.80 8.81 -6.89
CA ALA A 24 6.97 9.44 -7.48
C ALA A 24 7.10 9.18 -9.00
N LEU A 25 6.52 8.08 -9.50
CA LEU A 25 6.57 7.68 -10.90
C LEU A 25 5.37 8.18 -11.72
N GLU A 26 4.31 8.70 -11.12
CA GLU A 26 3.12 9.18 -11.85
C GLU A 26 3.49 10.18 -12.97
N GLN A 27 4.18 11.28 -12.64
CA GLN A 27 4.55 12.28 -13.65
C GLN A 27 5.61 11.78 -14.65
N PRO A 28 6.71 11.14 -14.21
CA PRO A 28 7.72 10.61 -15.15
C PRO A 28 7.20 9.57 -16.13
N THR A 29 6.13 8.85 -15.78
CA THR A 29 5.53 7.79 -16.62
C THR A 29 4.28 8.23 -17.37
N ASP A 30 3.96 9.53 -17.35
CA ASP A 30 2.73 10.07 -17.93
C ASP A 30 1.47 9.30 -17.47
N TYR A 31 1.43 8.99 -16.16
CA TYR A 31 0.35 8.26 -15.50
C TYR A 31 0.11 6.84 -16.03
N ALA A 32 1.08 6.22 -16.72
CA ALA A 32 0.95 4.85 -17.24
C ALA A 32 0.68 3.80 -16.14
N LEU A 33 1.11 4.07 -14.90
CA LEU A 33 0.94 3.19 -13.74
C LEU A 33 -0.29 3.52 -12.88
N LEU A 34 -1.13 4.48 -13.28
CA LEU A 34 -2.28 4.92 -12.49
C LEU A 34 -3.24 3.76 -12.17
N SER A 35 -3.32 2.76 -13.06
CA SER A 35 -4.11 1.53 -12.87
C SER A 35 -3.78 0.78 -11.57
N LEU A 36 -2.52 0.82 -11.13
CA LEU A 36 -2.07 0.18 -9.90
C LEU A 36 -2.59 0.92 -8.67
N GLU A 37 -2.78 2.24 -8.75
CA GLU A 37 -3.20 3.11 -7.65
C GLU A 37 -4.73 3.21 -7.48
N TRP A 38 -5.50 2.45 -8.28
CA TRP A 38 -6.96 2.47 -8.24
C TRP A 38 -7.59 2.31 -6.86
N PRO A 39 -7.10 1.44 -5.94
CA PRO A 39 -7.68 1.34 -4.60
C PRO A 39 -7.63 2.68 -3.86
N GLY A 40 -6.48 3.36 -3.90
CA GLY A 40 -6.26 4.66 -3.31
C GLY A 40 -7.07 5.76 -3.99
N VAL A 41 -7.02 5.83 -5.32
CA VAL A 41 -7.76 6.83 -6.10
C VAL A 41 -9.27 6.70 -5.87
N SER A 42 -9.78 5.46 -5.81
CA SER A 42 -11.20 5.20 -5.52
C SER A 42 -11.58 5.69 -4.12
N ALA A 43 -10.74 5.42 -3.11
CA ALA A 43 -10.99 5.92 -1.76
C ALA A 43 -10.93 7.45 -1.70
N ALA A 44 -9.93 8.06 -2.34
CA ALA A 44 -9.81 9.51 -2.43
C ALA A 44 -11.05 10.15 -3.05
N TYR A 45 -11.63 9.53 -4.09
CA TYR A 45 -12.86 10.00 -4.73
C TYR A 45 -14.08 9.85 -3.80
N LEU A 46 -14.24 8.71 -3.13
CA LEU A 46 -15.33 8.47 -2.18
C LEU A 46 -15.31 9.44 -0.99
N PHE A 47 -14.12 9.77 -0.50
CA PHE A 47 -13.93 10.66 0.65
C PHE A 47 -13.66 12.11 0.25
N TRP A 48 -13.67 12.45 -1.04
CA TRP A 48 -13.32 13.78 -1.54
C TRP A 48 -14.17 14.89 -0.92
N GLY A 49 -15.49 14.66 -0.82
CA GLY A 49 -16.41 15.60 -0.18
C GLY A 49 -16.18 15.75 1.32
N ALA A 50 -15.74 14.69 2.00
CA ALA A 50 -15.45 14.71 3.43
C ALA A 50 -14.18 15.51 3.77
N VAL A 51 -13.26 15.65 2.81
CA VAL A 51 -12.03 16.47 2.94
C VAL A 51 -12.17 17.86 2.31
N GLY A 52 -13.40 18.33 2.09
CA GLY A 52 -13.67 19.68 1.57
C GLY A 52 -13.17 19.89 0.14
N GLY A 53 -13.03 18.83 -0.65
CA GLY A 53 -12.56 18.90 -2.03
C GLY A 53 -11.08 19.24 -2.21
N SER A 54 -10.26 18.98 -1.18
CA SER A 54 -8.82 19.24 -1.21
C SER A 54 -8.04 18.17 -1.99
N ALA A 55 -7.29 18.61 -3.01
CA ALA A 55 -6.39 17.76 -3.78
C ALA A 55 -5.29 17.12 -2.93
N SER A 56 -4.63 17.90 -2.06
CA SER A 56 -3.61 17.36 -1.16
C SER A 56 -4.18 16.30 -0.21
N ALA A 57 -5.42 16.48 0.26
CA ALA A 57 -6.07 15.50 1.12
C ALA A 57 -6.44 14.22 0.36
N GLY A 58 -6.94 14.34 -0.88
CA GLY A 58 -7.19 13.19 -1.74
C GLY A 58 -5.92 12.40 -2.06
N ILE A 59 -4.81 13.07 -2.35
CA ILE A 59 -3.50 12.42 -2.56
C ILE A 59 -3.07 11.67 -1.30
N ALA A 60 -3.21 12.29 -0.11
CA ALA A 60 -2.87 11.63 1.15
C ALA A 60 -3.73 10.39 1.42
N ILE A 61 -5.03 10.45 1.13
CA ILE A 61 -5.94 9.29 1.24
C ILE A 61 -5.53 8.20 0.25
N SER A 62 -5.25 8.57 -1.00
CA SER A 62 -4.85 7.63 -2.04
C SER A 62 -3.58 6.88 -1.63
N TRP A 63 -2.55 7.64 -1.23
CA TRP A 63 -1.29 7.09 -0.77
C TRP A 63 -1.44 6.16 0.44
N LEU A 64 -2.23 6.57 1.45
CA LEU A 64 -2.46 5.76 2.64
C LEU A 64 -3.14 4.44 2.29
N VAL A 65 -4.19 4.47 1.48
CA VAL A 65 -4.97 3.29 1.12
C VAL A 65 -4.15 2.34 0.24
N ASN A 66 -3.39 2.88 -0.73
CA ASN A 66 -2.47 2.07 -1.54
C ASN A 66 -1.40 1.40 -0.66
N ALA A 67 -0.80 2.15 0.28
CA ALA A 67 0.17 1.59 1.22
C ALA A 67 -0.41 0.42 2.05
N LEU A 68 -1.67 0.54 2.48
CA LEU A 68 -2.37 -0.54 3.19
C LEU A 68 -2.66 -1.73 2.27
N CYS A 69 -3.16 -1.51 1.06
CA CYS A 69 -3.43 -2.60 0.11
C CYS A 69 -2.18 -3.43 -0.20
N TYR A 70 -1.08 -2.78 -0.56
CA TYR A 70 0.17 -3.49 -0.85
C TYR A 70 0.81 -4.08 0.40
N GLY A 71 0.71 -3.38 1.53
CA GLY A 71 1.21 -3.88 2.81
C GLY A 71 0.46 -5.13 3.28
N LEU A 72 -0.86 -5.17 3.15
CA LEU A 72 -1.66 -6.36 3.47
C LEU A 72 -1.32 -7.53 2.53
N GLY A 73 -1.09 -7.26 1.24
CA GLY A 73 -0.60 -8.28 0.30
C GLY A 73 0.75 -8.87 0.72
N ALA A 74 1.71 -8.02 1.08
CA ALA A 74 3.01 -8.46 1.60
C ALA A 74 2.86 -9.26 2.91
N PHE A 75 1.97 -8.83 3.81
CA PHE A 75 1.71 -9.53 5.07
C PHE A 75 1.12 -10.93 4.85
N ALA A 76 0.18 -11.06 3.90
CA ALA A 76 -0.41 -12.34 3.52
C ALA A 76 0.68 -13.30 2.98
N ILE A 77 1.55 -12.82 2.10
CA ILE A 77 2.67 -13.60 1.56
C ILE A 77 3.59 -14.07 2.69
N LEU A 78 4.02 -13.17 3.59
CA LEU A 78 4.87 -13.52 4.73
C LEU A 78 4.21 -14.54 5.67
N SER A 79 2.90 -14.44 5.84
CA SER A 79 2.12 -15.36 6.68
C SER A 79 2.04 -16.76 6.05
N VAL A 80 1.81 -16.85 4.73
CA VAL A 80 1.79 -18.12 3.99
C VAL A 80 3.18 -18.75 3.96
N LEU A 81 4.24 -17.98 3.69
CA LEU A 81 5.62 -18.47 3.70
C LEU A 81 6.00 -19.05 5.08
N LYS A 82 5.55 -18.44 6.16
CA LYS A 82 5.76 -18.98 7.51
C LYS A 82 5.12 -20.36 7.71
N LEU A 83 3.97 -20.63 7.08
CA LEU A 83 3.29 -21.93 7.16
C LEU A 83 3.95 -22.99 6.27
N LEU A 84 4.51 -22.58 5.12
CA LEU A 84 5.10 -23.49 4.13
C LEU A 84 6.56 -23.84 4.40
N ILE A 85 7.29 -23.00 5.14
CA ILE A 85 8.66 -23.31 5.57
C ILE A 85 8.56 -24.11 6.87
N PRO A 86 8.77 -25.45 6.86
CA PRO A 86 8.80 -26.22 8.08
C PRO A 86 9.86 -25.63 9.00
N ALA A 87 9.51 -25.47 10.29
CA ALA A 87 10.50 -25.18 11.31
C ALA A 87 11.60 -26.23 11.17
N LYS A 88 12.81 -25.78 10.83
CA LYS A 88 13.99 -26.64 10.69
C LYS A 88 14.05 -27.54 11.92
N ALA A 89 14.01 -28.85 11.70
CA ALA A 89 14.08 -29.91 12.71
C ALA A 89 15.35 -29.78 13.58
#